data_AF-A0A7K3LQC8-F1
#
_entry.id   AF-A0A7K3LQC8-F1
#
_cell.length_a   1.000
_cell.length_b   1.000
_cell.length_c   1.000
_cell.angle_alpha   90.00
_cell.angle_beta   90.00
_cell.angle_gamma   90.00
#
_symmetry.space_group_name_H-M   'P 1'
#
loop_
_entity.id
_entity.type
_entity.pdbx_description
1 polymer ?
#
loop_
_entity_poly.entity_id
_entity_poly.type
_entity_poly.pdbx_seq_one_letter_code
_entity_poly.pdbx_strand_id
1 'polypeptide(L)'
;MSLYRKESGGYKPKATPYGGMIDGQIACTAPHLLCVGPTGRGKSRRVLGPALLMWEGPAVGISSKPDLIELAIEKRIELGGQGKTFVLDLSGKVPASAMPSGVEMVVADPVALIVDDDSAIDMTEILLRTSGSSAGGSDAKKDPFFEDSSVAPLAGLLRAAGADGIRWVRRAVGRIEPPEADDTTTPCWLNAVGRLEKWAARCSPKSWPIPRPFPIACATASRRP
;
A
#
# COMPACT_ATOMS: atom_id res chain seq x y z
N MET A 1 -10.67 -20.38 -2.77
CA MET A 1 -10.27 -21.37 -3.80
C MET A 1 -9.12 -22.20 -3.25
N SER A 2 -9.29 -23.52 -3.13
CA SER A 2 -8.21 -24.42 -2.68
C SER A 2 -7.16 -24.56 -3.79
N LEU A 3 -5.89 -24.28 -3.48
CA LEU A 3 -4.76 -24.43 -4.40
C LEU A 3 -4.38 -25.90 -4.67
N TYR A 4 -5.05 -26.85 -4.02
CA TYR A 4 -4.81 -28.28 -4.26
C TYR A 4 -5.68 -28.77 -5.42
N ARG A 5 -5.16 -28.67 -6.65
CA ARG A 5 -5.66 -29.49 -7.78
C ARG A 5 -5.07 -30.89 -7.63
N LYS A 6 -5.93 -31.89 -7.46
CA LYS A 6 -5.54 -33.30 -7.38
C LYS A 6 -4.86 -33.82 -8.67
N GLU A 7 -4.96 -33.07 -9.76
CA GLU A 7 -4.40 -33.37 -11.09
C GLU A 7 -3.10 -32.62 -11.41
N SER A 8 -2.61 -31.72 -10.55
CA SER A 8 -1.29 -31.13 -10.76
C SER A 8 -0.24 -32.21 -10.52
N GLY A 9 0.71 -32.38 -11.46
CA GLY A 9 1.80 -33.34 -11.37
C GLY A 9 2.64 -33.23 -10.08
N GLY A 10 3.71 -34.02 -9.99
CA GLY A 10 4.58 -34.05 -8.81
C GLY A 10 4.94 -32.66 -8.28
N TYR A 11 4.97 -32.50 -6.96
CA TYR A 11 5.24 -31.23 -6.29
C TYR A 11 6.51 -30.58 -6.85
N LYS A 12 6.34 -29.42 -7.51
CA LYS A 12 7.45 -28.57 -7.91
C LYS A 12 7.73 -27.59 -6.77
N PRO A 13 8.89 -27.67 -6.08
CA PRO A 13 9.23 -26.70 -5.05
C PRO A 13 9.20 -25.28 -5.64
N LYS A 14 8.65 -24.34 -4.87
CA LYS A 14 8.63 -22.93 -5.27
C LYS A 14 10.06 -22.40 -5.40
N ALA A 15 10.28 -21.49 -6.33
CA ALA A 15 11.56 -20.81 -6.47
C ALA A 15 11.94 -20.14 -5.13
N THR A 16 13.18 -20.35 -4.70
CA THR A 16 13.71 -19.76 -3.47
C THR A 16 14.58 -18.55 -3.82
N PRO A 17 14.65 -17.53 -2.94
CA PRO A 17 15.47 -16.36 -3.19
C PRO A 17 16.97 -16.73 -3.28
N TYR A 18 17.73 -16.02 -4.11
CA TYR A 18 19.17 -16.18 -4.15
C TYR A 18 19.80 -15.82 -2.80
N GLY A 19 20.62 -16.73 -2.27
CA GLY A 19 21.30 -16.59 -0.99
C GLY A 19 22.82 -16.53 -1.06
N GLY A 20 23.39 -16.36 -2.26
CA GLY A 20 24.84 -16.46 -2.48
C GLY A 20 25.23 -17.73 -3.22
N MET A 21 26.53 -17.99 -3.23
CA MET A 21 27.12 -19.19 -3.81
C MET A 21 27.95 -19.94 -2.78
N ILE A 22 27.90 -21.27 -2.83
CA ILE A 22 28.75 -22.20 -2.10
C ILE A 22 29.48 -23.03 -3.15
N ASP A 23 30.81 -23.03 -3.13
CA ASP A 23 31.65 -23.76 -4.10
C ASP A 23 31.30 -23.49 -5.58
N GLY A 24 30.98 -22.22 -5.89
CA GLY A 24 30.63 -21.78 -7.24
C GLY A 24 29.21 -22.14 -7.70
N GLN A 25 28.42 -22.80 -6.85
CA GLN A 25 27.01 -23.10 -7.13
C GLN A 25 26.08 -22.23 -6.31
N ILE A 26 24.91 -21.91 -6.85
CA ILE A 26 23.88 -21.14 -6.13
C ILE A 26 23.45 -21.93 -4.89
N ALA A 27 23.50 -21.28 -3.72
CA ALA A 27 23.09 -21.90 -2.48
C ALA A 27 21.60 -22.25 -2.50
N CYS A 28 21.25 -23.47 -2.08
CA CYS A 28 19.86 -23.83 -1.80
C CYS A 28 19.38 -23.09 -0.54
N THR A 29 18.25 -22.42 -0.63
CA THR A 29 17.76 -21.48 0.40
C THR A 29 16.37 -21.84 0.87
N ALA A 30 15.97 -21.29 2.03
CA ALA A 30 14.58 -21.33 2.49
C ALA A 30 13.75 -20.21 1.82
N PRO A 31 12.43 -20.15 2.03
CA PRO A 31 11.59 -19.07 1.47
C PRO A 31 11.99 -17.65 1.91
N HIS A 32 12.69 -17.53 3.04
CA HIS A 32 13.19 -16.28 3.59
C HIS A 32 14.67 -16.39 3.95
N LEU A 33 15.39 -15.28 3.79
CA LEU A 33 16.82 -15.19 4.07
C LEU A 33 17.14 -13.94 4.86
N LEU A 34 18.00 -14.11 5.87
CA LEU A 34 18.60 -13.02 6.62
C LEU A 34 20.06 -12.86 6.18
N CYS A 35 20.38 -11.74 5.54
CA CYS A 35 21.75 -11.41 5.13
C CYS A 35 22.37 -10.41 6.11
N VAL A 36 23.27 -10.89 6.96
CA VAL A 36 23.97 -10.06 7.96
C VAL A 36 25.39 -9.75 7.49
N GLY A 37 25.80 -8.49 7.63
CA GLY A 37 27.18 -8.09 7.41
C GLY A 37 27.38 -6.60 7.64
N PRO A 38 28.60 -6.15 7.99
CA PRO A 38 28.86 -4.74 8.21
C PRO A 38 28.70 -3.92 6.92
N THR A 39 28.61 -2.59 7.07
CA THR A 39 28.61 -1.66 5.93
C THR A 39 29.88 -1.84 5.09
N GLY A 40 29.78 -1.67 3.77
CA GLY A 40 30.91 -1.77 2.85
C GLY A 40 31.32 -3.20 2.47
N ARG A 41 30.71 -4.26 3.02
CA ARG A 41 31.00 -5.66 2.63
C ARG A 41 30.27 -6.16 1.38
N GLY A 42 29.56 -5.26 0.70
CA GLY A 42 28.92 -5.57 -0.58
C GLY A 42 27.60 -6.33 -0.48
N LYS A 43 26.83 -6.21 0.61
CA LYS A 43 25.49 -6.83 0.74
C LYS A 43 24.61 -6.57 -0.49
N SER A 44 24.56 -5.32 -0.95
CA SER A 44 23.80 -4.93 -2.14
C SER A 44 24.34 -5.60 -3.41
N ARG A 45 25.66 -5.52 -3.66
CA ARG A 45 26.28 -6.03 -4.89
C ARG A 45 26.41 -7.56 -4.95
N ARG A 46 26.56 -8.24 -3.80
CA ARG A 46 26.80 -9.69 -3.71
C ARG A 46 25.55 -10.51 -3.44
N VAL A 47 24.50 -9.92 -2.86
CA VAL A 47 23.28 -10.63 -2.47
C VAL A 47 22.03 -9.99 -3.07
N LEU A 48 21.70 -8.74 -2.70
CA LEU A 48 20.40 -8.14 -3.07
C LEU A 48 20.25 -7.87 -4.57
N GLY A 49 21.26 -7.28 -5.22
CA GLY A 49 21.28 -7.02 -6.66
C GLY A 49 21.15 -8.33 -7.46
N PRO A 50 22.03 -9.33 -7.23
CA PRO A 50 21.89 -10.63 -7.86
C PRO A 50 20.53 -11.28 -7.59
N ALA A 51 20.01 -11.23 -6.36
CA ALA A 51 18.69 -11.77 -6.05
C ALA A 51 17.57 -11.11 -6.85
N LEU A 52 17.62 -9.78 -7.02
CA LEU A 52 16.66 -9.03 -7.83
C LEU A 52 16.76 -9.38 -9.32
N LEU A 53 17.96 -9.63 -9.83
CA LEU A 53 18.20 -9.95 -11.25
C LEU A 53 17.93 -11.41 -11.61
N MET A 54 18.12 -12.34 -10.69
CA MET A 54 17.81 -13.77 -10.89
C MET A 54 16.32 -14.09 -10.70
N TRP A 55 15.56 -13.21 -10.05
CA TRP A 55 14.13 -13.41 -9.89
C TRP A 55 13.38 -13.13 -11.18
N GLU A 56 12.84 -14.16 -11.82
CA GLU A 56 12.15 -14.05 -13.13
C GLU A 56 10.78 -13.35 -13.05
N GLY A 57 10.24 -13.09 -11.84
CA GLY A 57 8.93 -12.48 -11.63
C GLY A 57 8.99 -10.99 -11.24
N PRO A 58 7.83 -10.41 -10.88
CA PRO A 58 7.75 -9.12 -10.21
C PRO A 58 8.55 -9.15 -8.90
N ALA A 59 9.23 -8.05 -8.60
CA ALA A 59 10.04 -7.92 -7.39
C ALA A 59 9.96 -6.49 -6.85
N VAL A 60 10.05 -6.36 -5.54
CA VAL A 60 10.10 -5.08 -4.83
C VAL A 60 11.46 -4.98 -4.15
N GLY A 61 12.28 -4.03 -4.61
CA GLY A 61 13.56 -3.70 -4.00
C GLY A 61 13.42 -2.51 -3.06
N ILE A 62 13.80 -2.67 -1.81
CA ILE A 62 13.79 -1.59 -0.81
C ILE A 62 15.24 -1.35 -0.38
N SER A 63 15.73 -0.12 -0.55
CA SER A 63 17.04 0.30 -0.08
C SER A 63 16.98 1.69 0.52
N SER A 64 17.79 1.95 1.53
CA SER A 64 18.00 3.28 2.10
C SER A 64 19.02 4.12 1.30
N LYS A 65 19.55 3.56 0.21
CA LYS A 65 20.56 4.16 -0.68
C LYS A 65 20.14 3.93 -2.15
N PRO A 66 20.61 4.77 -3.08
CA PRO A 66 20.29 4.60 -4.51
C PRO A 66 21.03 3.41 -5.17
N ASP A 67 21.89 2.71 -4.42
CA ASP A 67 22.76 1.65 -4.92
C ASP A 67 22.02 0.49 -5.59
N LEU A 68 20.84 0.10 -5.08
CA LEU A 68 20.07 -1.00 -5.68
C LEU A 68 19.45 -0.60 -7.03
N ILE A 69 19.07 0.67 -7.19
CA ILE A 69 18.58 1.22 -8.46
C ILE A 69 19.73 1.21 -9.46
N GLU A 70 20.87 1.78 -9.09
CA GLU A 70 22.09 1.82 -9.92
C GLU A 70 22.53 0.41 -10.38
N LEU A 71 22.39 -0.59 -9.52
CA LEU A 71 22.82 -1.96 -9.81
C LEU A 71 21.87 -2.75 -10.71
N ALA A 72 20.57 -2.46 -10.70
CA ALA A 72 19.58 -3.40 -11.23
C ALA A 72 18.59 -2.81 -12.23
N ILE A 73 18.34 -1.50 -12.23
CA ILE A 73 17.18 -0.94 -12.94
C ILE A 73 17.23 -1.19 -14.45
N GLU A 74 18.37 -0.91 -15.10
CA GLU A 74 18.55 -1.14 -16.54
C GLU A 74 18.35 -2.61 -16.90
N LYS A 75 18.95 -3.51 -16.12
CA LYS A 75 18.83 -4.93 -16.40
C LYS A 75 17.41 -5.46 -16.17
N ARG A 76 16.69 -4.93 -15.17
CA ARG A 76 15.28 -5.26 -14.94
C ARG A 76 14.38 -4.77 -16.08
N ILE A 77 14.71 -3.64 -16.69
CA ILE A 77 14.01 -3.15 -17.89
C ILE A 77 14.23 -4.11 -19.06
N GLU A 78 15.49 -4.52 -19.32
CA GLU A 78 15.83 -5.50 -20.36
C GLU A 78 15.11 -6.83 -20.18
N LEU A 79 14.87 -7.27 -18.94
CA LEU A 79 14.13 -8.48 -18.59
C LEU A 79 12.59 -8.34 -18.76
N GLY A 80 12.11 -7.29 -19.44
CA GLY A 80 10.69 -7.08 -19.72
C GLY A 80 10.00 -6.09 -18.76
N GLY A 81 10.78 -5.32 -18.00
CA GLY A 81 10.29 -4.29 -17.08
C GLY A 81 9.88 -2.96 -17.72
N GLN A 82 10.05 -2.80 -19.03
CA GLN A 82 9.66 -1.58 -19.77
C GLN A 82 8.19 -1.24 -19.52
N GLY A 83 7.90 -0.03 -19.02
CA GLY A 83 6.55 0.44 -18.72
C GLY A 83 5.88 -0.26 -17.53
N LYS A 84 6.64 -1.04 -16.76
CA LYS A 84 6.19 -1.81 -15.57
C LYS A 84 7.12 -1.62 -14.37
N THR A 85 8.08 -0.71 -14.50
CA THR A 85 9.09 -0.43 -13.46
C THR A 85 8.76 0.91 -12.82
N PHE A 86 8.48 0.88 -11.52
CA PHE A 86 8.11 2.05 -10.73
C PHE A 86 9.16 2.32 -9.67
N VAL A 87 9.55 3.59 -9.50
CA VAL A 87 10.53 4.04 -8.50
C VAL A 87 9.86 5.00 -7.54
N LEU A 88 9.79 4.59 -6.27
CA LEU A 88 9.38 5.43 -5.15
C LEU A 88 10.63 5.92 -4.40
N ASP A 89 11.06 7.16 -4.65
CA ASP A 89 12.19 7.75 -3.93
C ASP A 89 11.72 8.54 -2.70
N LEU A 90 11.88 7.94 -1.52
CA LEU A 90 11.61 8.61 -0.24
C LEU A 90 12.80 9.44 0.27
N SER A 91 13.98 9.32 -0.36
CA SER A 91 15.21 9.98 0.06
C SER A 91 15.45 11.33 -0.62
N GLY A 92 14.81 11.56 -1.77
CA GLY A 92 15.04 12.73 -2.62
C GLY A 92 16.42 12.75 -3.29
N LYS A 93 17.13 11.62 -3.32
CA LYS A 93 18.49 11.50 -3.87
C LYS A 93 18.53 10.96 -5.29
N VAL A 94 17.41 10.49 -5.83
CA VAL A 94 17.32 9.90 -7.16
C VAL A 94 16.66 10.92 -8.10
N PRO A 95 17.43 11.64 -8.92
CA PRO A 95 16.84 12.59 -9.85
C PRO A 95 16.08 11.87 -10.96
N ALA A 96 14.88 12.37 -11.29
CA ALA A 96 14.06 11.81 -12.36
C ALA A 96 14.77 11.81 -13.72
N SER A 97 15.68 12.77 -13.96
CA SER A 97 16.49 12.84 -15.18
C SER A 97 17.51 11.70 -15.33
N ALA A 98 17.84 10.99 -14.25
CA ALA A 98 18.72 9.83 -14.29
C ALA A 98 17.97 8.51 -14.54
N MET A 99 16.64 8.55 -14.64
CA MET A 99 15.85 7.34 -14.86
C MET A 99 15.86 6.92 -16.34
N PRO A 100 16.13 5.64 -16.64
CA PRO A 100 16.01 5.13 -18.00
C PRO A 100 14.58 5.26 -18.54
N SER A 101 14.46 5.29 -19.88
CA SER A 101 13.16 5.25 -20.54
C SER A 101 12.35 4.01 -20.11
N GLY A 102 11.06 4.20 -19.84
CA GLY A 102 10.16 3.12 -19.41
C GLY A 102 10.09 2.90 -17.89
N VAL A 103 10.81 3.72 -17.11
CA VAL A 103 10.67 3.80 -15.65
C VAL A 103 9.76 4.96 -15.28
N GLU A 104 8.84 4.74 -14.35
CA GLU A 104 7.97 5.77 -13.81
C GLU A 104 8.36 6.12 -12.37
N MET A 105 8.63 7.40 -12.12
CA MET A 105 8.79 7.92 -10.75
C MET A 105 7.41 8.09 -10.13
N VAL A 106 7.18 7.45 -9.00
CA VAL A 106 5.88 7.43 -8.32
C VAL A 106 5.94 8.01 -6.92
N VAL A 107 4.78 8.37 -6.39
CA VAL A 107 4.58 8.80 -5.01
C VAL A 107 3.64 7.82 -4.33
N ALA A 108 3.90 7.51 -3.06
CA ALA A 108 2.96 6.75 -2.25
C ALA A 108 1.78 7.66 -1.86
N ASP A 109 0.61 7.38 -2.42
CA ASP A 109 -0.64 8.00 -2.00
C ASP A 109 -1.47 6.99 -1.19
N PRO A 110 -1.50 7.07 0.15
CA PRO A 110 -2.28 6.16 0.99
C PRO A 110 -3.79 6.29 0.76
N VAL A 111 -4.27 7.42 0.22
CA VAL A 111 -5.70 7.64 -0.05
C VAL A 111 -6.19 6.73 -1.17
N ALA A 112 -5.32 6.31 -2.09
CA ALA A 112 -5.68 5.42 -3.19
C ALA A 112 -6.20 4.04 -2.74
N LEU A 113 -5.93 3.64 -1.49
CA LEU A 113 -6.36 2.36 -0.91
C LEU A 113 -7.59 2.49 -0.01
N ILE A 114 -8.10 3.71 0.20
CA ILE A 114 -9.22 3.98 1.10
C ILE A 114 -10.53 3.92 0.32
N VAL A 115 -11.36 2.93 0.62
CA VAL A 115 -12.63 2.67 -0.08
C VAL A 115 -13.85 2.95 0.81
N ASP A 116 -13.68 2.80 2.11
CA ASP A 116 -14.70 2.98 3.15
C ASP A 116 -14.07 3.61 4.40
N ASP A 117 -14.87 3.76 5.46
CA ASP A 117 -14.45 4.44 6.68
C ASP A 117 -13.51 3.54 7.51
N ASP A 118 -13.71 2.22 7.48
CA ASP A 118 -12.86 1.24 8.17
C ASP A 118 -11.45 1.20 7.56
N SER A 119 -11.35 1.14 6.22
CA SER A 119 -10.07 1.23 5.51
C SER A 119 -9.36 2.56 5.72
N ALA A 120 -10.09 3.65 5.99
CA ALA A 120 -9.49 4.93 6.38
C ALA A 120 -8.87 4.88 7.78
N ILE A 121 -9.53 4.22 8.73
CA ILE A 121 -9.02 4.01 10.09
C ILE A 121 -7.79 3.10 10.03
N ASP A 122 -7.89 1.94 9.38
CA ASP A 122 -6.79 0.98 9.24
C ASP A 122 -5.56 1.62 8.59
N MET A 123 -5.75 2.38 7.51
CA MET A 123 -4.66 3.11 6.85
C MET A 123 -4.02 4.13 7.80
N THR A 124 -4.84 4.83 8.59
CA THR A 124 -4.35 5.80 9.57
C THR A 124 -3.52 5.14 10.65
N GLU A 125 -3.98 4.01 11.20
CA GLU A 125 -3.21 3.24 12.17
C GLU A 125 -1.87 2.76 11.61
N ILE A 126 -1.85 2.26 10.37
CA ILE A 126 -0.62 1.85 9.69
C ILE A 126 0.35 3.03 9.59
N LEU A 127 -0.13 4.21 9.18
CA LEU A 127 0.69 5.41 9.04
C LEU A 127 1.28 5.87 10.38
N LEU A 128 0.48 5.89 11.45
CA LEU A 128 0.92 6.30 12.79
C LEU A 128 1.90 5.29 13.41
N ARG A 129 1.64 3.99 13.28
CA ARG A 129 2.57 2.96 13.78
C ARG A 129 3.89 2.93 13.01
N THR A 130 3.85 3.17 11.71
CA THR A 130 5.05 3.21 10.86
C THR A 130 5.87 4.48 11.11
N SER A 131 5.22 5.64 11.33
CA SER A 131 5.91 6.90 11.63
C SER A 131 6.73 6.79 12.92
N GLY A 132 6.19 6.14 13.94
CA GLY A 132 6.89 5.91 15.19
C GLY A 132 7.97 4.82 15.11
N SER A 133 8.00 3.98 14.08
CA SER A 133 8.97 2.88 13.94
C SER A 133 10.22 3.26 13.14
N SER A 134 10.22 4.42 12.46
CA SER A 134 11.35 4.91 11.65
C SER A 134 12.39 5.73 12.43
N ALA A 135 12.13 6.05 13.70
CA ALA A 135 13.10 6.75 14.53
C ALA A 135 14.03 5.72 15.20
N GLY A 136 15.10 5.33 14.52
CA GLY A 136 16.20 4.51 15.07
C GLY A 136 17.02 5.21 16.17
N GLY A 137 16.40 6.08 16.97
CA GLY A 137 16.98 6.69 18.15
C GLY A 137 16.28 6.15 19.38
N SER A 138 17.01 5.38 20.18
CA SER A 138 16.69 5.16 21.59
C SER A 138 16.54 6.52 22.26
N ASP A 139 15.31 6.99 22.51
CA ASP A 139 14.92 7.93 23.59
C ASP A 139 13.63 8.74 23.32
N ALA A 140 12.91 8.53 22.22
CA ALA A 140 11.54 9.04 22.16
C ALA A 140 10.61 8.10 22.93
N LYS A 141 10.33 8.40 24.21
CA LYS A 141 9.11 7.94 24.88
C LYS A 141 7.94 8.33 23.99
N LYS A 142 7.44 7.39 23.17
CA LYS A 142 6.18 7.55 22.46
C LYS A 142 5.10 7.73 23.49
N ASP A 143 4.36 8.84 23.44
CA ASP A 143 3.12 8.96 24.19
C ASP A 143 2.01 8.32 23.35
N PRO A 144 1.51 7.11 23.72
CA PRO A 144 0.47 6.42 22.95
C PRO A 144 -0.81 7.25 22.84
N PHE A 145 -1.01 8.15 23.80
CA PHE A 145 -2.16 9.06 23.85
C PHE A 145 -2.29 9.97 22.62
N PHE A 146 -1.18 10.50 22.10
CA PHE A 146 -1.22 11.38 20.92
C PHE A 146 -1.40 10.59 19.62
N GLU A 147 -0.91 9.35 19.55
CA GLU A 147 -1.16 8.46 18.41
C GLU A 147 -2.67 8.09 18.36
N ASP A 148 -3.25 7.64 19.48
CA ASP A 148 -4.66 7.21 19.54
C ASP A 148 -5.64 8.38 19.28
N SER A 149 -5.40 9.55 19.86
CA SER A 149 -6.24 10.73 19.65
C SER A 149 -6.17 11.30 18.23
N SER A 150 -5.13 10.96 17.47
CA SER A 150 -4.94 11.42 16.09
C SER A 150 -5.62 10.53 15.04
N VAL A 151 -6.06 9.33 15.41
CA VAL A 151 -6.62 8.35 14.45
C VAL A 151 -7.87 8.89 13.77
N ALA A 152 -8.91 9.25 14.55
CA ALA A 152 -10.17 9.72 14.00
C ALA A 152 -10.05 10.98 13.10
N PRO A 153 -9.36 12.06 13.53
CA PRO A 153 -9.24 13.25 12.68
C PRO A 153 -8.43 13.02 11.40
N LEU A 154 -7.36 12.21 11.45
CA LEU A 154 -6.57 11.89 10.27
C LEU A 154 -7.33 10.95 9.32
N ALA A 155 -8.03 9.95 9.84
CA ALA A 155 -8.89 9.06 9.05
C ALA A 155 -9.98 9.86 8.32
N GLY A 156 -10.64 10.79 9.02
CA GLY A 156 -11.64 11.67 8.42
C GLY A 156 -11.09 12.50 7.24
N LEU A 157 -9.90 13.10 7.40
CA LEU A 157 -9.26 13.86 6.33
C LEU A 157 -8.84 12.98 5.15
N LEU A 158 -8.23 11.83 5.41
CA LEU A 158 -7.81 10.88 4.38
C LEU A 158 -9.03 10.37 3.60
N ARG A 159 -10.10 10.02 4.31
CA ARG A 159 -11.38 9.62 3.71
C ARG A 159 -11.93 10.74 2.83
N ALA A 160 -12.02 11.97 3.35
CA ALA A 160 -12.56 13.14 2.64
C ALA A 160 -11.80 13.52 1.36
N ALA A 161 -10.51 13.21 1.27
CA ALA A 161 -9.72 13.50 0.09
C ALA A 161 -10.18 12.71 -1.14
N GLY A 162 -10.56 11.44 -0.98
CA GLY A 162 -11.02 10.58 -2.07
C GLY A 162 -10.09 10.66 -3.30
N ALA A 163 -10.66 10.96 -4.46
CA ALA A 163 -9.91 11.05 -5.71
C ALA A 163 -8.87 12.20 -5.77
N ASP A 164 -8.97 13.20 -4.89
CA ASP A 164 -7.98 14.30 -4.84
C ASP A 164 -6.65 13.88 -4.16
N GLY A 165 -6.65 12.72 -3.49
CA GLY A 165 -5.47 12.08 -2.95
C GLY A 165 -4.81 12.80 -1.77
N ILE A 166 -3.65 12.28 -1.34
CA ILE A 166 -2.88 12.81 -0.18
C ILE A 166 -2.48 14.28 -0.34
N ARG A 167 -2.37 14.78 -1.58
CA ARG A 167 -2.07 16.18 -1.86
C ARG A 167 -3.16 17.11 -1.34
N TRP A 168 -4.43 16.70 -1.40
CA TRP A 168 -5.54 17.45 -0.84
C TRP A 168 -5.42 17.53 0.68
N VAL A 169 -5.19 16.40 1.35
CA VAL A 169 -5.01 16.32 2.80
C VAL A 169 -3.90 17.24 3.28
N ARG A 170 -2.72 17.19 2.64
CA ARG A 170 -1.58 18.06 2.99
C ARG A 170 -1.90 19.55 2.92
N ARG A 171 -2.79 19.97 2.03
CA ARG A 171 -3.25 21.36 1.91
C ARG A 171 -4.35 21.70 2.91
N ALA A 172 -5.13 20.71 3.36
CA ALA A 172 -6.25 20.88 4.27
C ALA A 172 -5.83 20.97 5.75
N VAL A 173 -4.79 20.22 6.18
CA VAL A 173 -4.39 20.10 7.60
C VAL A 173 -4.25 21.46 8.31
N GLY A 174 -3.67 22.45 7.64
CA GLY A 174 -3.44 23.79 8.20
C GLY A 174 -4.57 24.81 7.97
N ARG A 175 -5.71 24.41 7.40
CA ARG A 175 -6.80 25.33 7.02
C ARG A 175 -8.13 24.86 7.57
N ILE A 176 -8.70 25.62 8.52
CA ILE A 176 -10.00 25.30 9.12
C ILE A 176 -11.15 25.59 8.14
N GLU A 177 -11.17 26.80 7.57
CA GLU A 177 -12.27 27.31 6.73
C GLU A 177 -11.79 27.62 5.31
N PRO A 178 -12.68 27.54 4.29
CA PRO A 178 -12.37 28.02 2.96
C PRO A 178 -12.22 29.56 2.93
N PRO A 179 -11.53 30.14 1.93
CA PRO A 179 -11.40 31.59 1.79
C PRO A 179 -12.74 32.30 1.58
N GLU A 180 -13.66 31.66 0.86
CA GLU A 180 -15.00 32.16 0.57
C GLU A 180 -16.04 31.19 1.12
N ALA A 181 -17.17 31.71 1.61
CA ALA A 181 -18.17 30.92 2.34
C ALA A 181 -18.89 29.87 1.49
N ASP A 182 -18.93 30.05 0.17
CA ASP A 182 -19.58 29.15 -0.80
C ASP A 182 -18.60 28.15 -1.45
N ASP A 183 -17.30 28.26 -1.16
CA ASP A 183 -16.28 27.37 -1.72
C ASP A 183 -16.26 26.01 -1.02
N THR A 184 -16.83 25.02 -1.71
CA THR A 184 -16.90 23.62 -1.26
C THR A 184 -15.75 22.73 -1.75
N THR A 185 -14.78 23.32 -2.46
CA THR A 185 -13.74 22.57 -3.19
C THR A 185 -12.36 22.71 -2.56
N THR A 186 -12.07 23.89 -1.98
CA THR A 186 -10.76 24.16 -1.37
C THR A 186 -10.45 23.15 -0.26
N PRO A 187 -9.21 22.65 -0.20
CA PRO A 187 -8.78 21.80 0.91
C PRO A 187 -8.82 22.55 2.24
N CYS A 188 -9.74 22.15 3.12
CA CYS A 188 -9.89 22.62 4.50
C CYS A 188 -10.73 21.63 5.33
N TRP A 189 -10.73 21.80 6.65
CA TRP A 189 -11.50 20.96 7.57
C TRP A 189 -13.00 21.05 7.34
N LEU A 190 -13.55 22.25 7.14
CA LEU A 190 -14.99 22.42 6.92
C LEU A 190 -15.48 21.69 5.66
N ASN A 191 -14.71 21.78 4.56
CA ASN A 191 -15.02 21.06 3.33
C ASN A 191 -14.82 19.54 3.46
N ALA A 192 -13.88 19.08 4.31
CA ALA A 192 -13.77 17.65 4.61
C ALA A 192 -15.05 17.12 5.25
N VAL A 193 -15.57 17.80 6.27
CA VAL A 193 -16.84 17.43 6.93
C VAL A 193 -17.97 17.40 5.91
N GLY A 194 -18.13 18.46 5.12
CA GLY A 194 -19.17 18.52 4.09
C GLY A 194 -19.07 17.42 3.03
N ARG A 195 -17.85 16.96 2.70
CA ARG A 195 -17.64 15.81 1.78
C ARG A 195 -18.07 14.49 2.42
N LEU A 196 -17.72 14.27 3.69
CA LEU A 196 -18.08 13.07 4.44
C LEU A 196 -19.60 12.98 4.65
N GLU A 197 -20.26 14.07 5.03
CA GLU A 197 -21.73 14.13 5.18
C GLU A 197 -22.45 13.80 3.87
N LYS A 198 -21.96 14.31 2.74
CA LYS A 198 -22.51 13.96 1.42
C LYS A 198 -22.35 12.47 1.10
N TRP A 199 -21.26 11.82 1.52
CA TRP A 199 -21.12 10.37 1.39
C TRP A 199 -22.07 9.61 2.31
N ALA A 200 -22.17 9.98 3.57
CA ALA A 200 -23.10 9.36 4.52
C ALA A 200 -24.56 9.46 4.03
N ALA A 201 -24.94 10.61 3.45
CA ALA A 201 -26.25 10.81 2.85
C ALA A 201 -26.51 9.89 1.64
N ARG A 202 -25.49 9.63 0.80
CA ARG A 202 -25.58 8.71 -0.34
C ARG A 202 -25.71 7.23 0.08
N CYS A 203 -25.05 6.86 1.17
CA CYS A 203 -25.05 5.49 1.71
C CYS A 203 -26.23 5.21 2.67
N SER A 204 -27.11 6.17 2.92
CA SER A 204 -28.27 6.00 3.81
C SER A 204 -29.26 4.95 3.25
N PRO A 205 -29.77 4.01 4.08
CA PRO A 205 -30.67 2.93 3.64
C PRO A 205 -31.97 3.37 2.95
N LYS A 206 -32.33 4.67 3.02
CA LYS A 206 -33.54 5.22 2.42
C LYS A 206 -33.55 5.22 0.89
N SER A 207 -32.39 4.98 0.24
CA SER A 207 -32.26 4.90 -1.22
C SER A 207 -32.42 3.47 -1.78
N TRP A 208 -32.57 2.45 -0.93
CA TRP A 208 -32.84 1.09 -1.40
C TRP A 208 -34.34 0.91 -1.67
N PRO A 209 -34.78 0.58 -2.90
CA PRO A 209 -36.16 0.17 -3.10
C PRO A 209 -36.37 -1.12 -2.33
N ILE A 210 -37.11 -1.06 -1.23
CA ILE A 210 -37.57 -2.23 -0.49
C ILE A 210 -38.32 -3.10 -1.51
N PRO A 211 -37.84 -4.32 -1.84
CA PRO A 211 -38.61 -5.22 -2.67
C PRO A 211 -39.90 -5.52 -1.92
N ARG A 212 -41.06 -5.19 -2.51
CA ARG A 212 -42.35 -5.58 -1.93
C ARG A 212 -42.31 -7.10 -1.66
N PRO A 213 -42.74 -7.56 -0.48
CA PRO A 213 -42.74 -8.98 -0.20
C PRO A 213 -43.57 -9.69 -1.26
N PHE A 214 -42.95 -10.66 -1.95
CA PHE A 214 -43.64 -11.61 -2.80
C PHE A 214 -44.77 -12.26 -1.97
N PRO A 215 -46.00 -12.36 -2.48
CA PRO A 215 -47.06 -13.05 -1.77
C PRO A 215 -46.71 -14.54 -1.69
N ILE A 216 -46.36 -15.00 -0.49
CA ILE A 216 -46.24 -16.42 -0.18
C ILE A 216 -47.67 -16.98 -0.20
N ALA A 217 -48.02 -17.67 -1.28
CA ALA A 217 -49.24 -18.47 -1.34
C ALA A 217 -49.13 -19.60 -0.30
N CYS A 218 -49.93 -19.48 0.76
CA CYS A 218 -50.06 -20.50 1.79
C CYS A 218 -50.92 -21.65 1.23
N ALA A 219 -50.27 -22.71 0.73
CA ALA A 219 -50.96 -23.96 0.39
C ALA A 219 -51.22 -24.75 1.68
N THR A 220 -52.45 -24.70 2.16
CA THR A 220 -52.96 -25.52 3.26
C THR A 220 -53.10 -26.98 2.80
N ALA A 221 -52.18 -27.84 3.20
CA ALA A 221 -52.35 -29.29 3.09
C ALA A 221 -53.29 -29.77 4.22
N SER A 222 -54.55 -30.03 3.87
CA SER A 222 -55.50 -30.71 4.76
C SER A 222 -55.11 -32.17 4.92
N ARG A 223 -54.62 -32.56 6.10
CA ARG A 223 -54.76 -33.93 6.61
C ARG A 223 -56.02 -33.98 7.48
N ARG A 224 -56.99 -34.79 7.09
CA ARG A 224 -57.98 -35.36 8.00
C ARG A 224 -57.74 -36.88 8.07
N PRO A 225 -58.04 -37.50 9.23
CA PRO A 225 -57.80 -38.92 9.49
C PRO A 225 -58.62 -39.83 8.58
#